data_AF-A0A974UI21-F1
#
_entry.id   AF-A0A974UI21-F1
#
_cell.length_a   1.000
_cell.length_b   1.000
_cell.length_c   1.000
_cell.angle_alpha   90.00
_cell.angle_beta   90.00
_cell.angle_gamma   90.00
#
_symmetry.space_group_name_H-M   'P 1'
#
loop_
_entity.id
_entity.type
_entity.pdbx_description
1 polymer ?
#
loop_
_entity_poly.entity_id
_entity_poly.type
_entity_poly.pdbx_seq_one_letter_code
_entity_poly.pdbx_strand_id
1 'polypeptide(L)'
;MPGTHAFGTTFSWNGTLVAGLTAINGIELSVDTIDVTTHQSANYYKEILPGLIDPGEVSIEGQFDYTDVSGQQAMLADLNSRNARAGVITFPASTGSSWTFQGYITNLKIGDAPIDDKIPFSATIKPTGKPVFAVATTTGLTDLEISDSAELAPAFAISTTDYVASVLTGVSSVTMTPTASAGTITITANGASQEVASGSASSAILLGSAVSITVVTITVQETNKAPKVYTIRINRP
;
A
#
# COMPACT_ATOMS: atom_id res chain seq x y z
N MET A 1 -13.82 10.25 -10.31
CA MET A 1 -14.04 10.89 -9.00
C MET A 1 -13.37 10.01 -7.96
N PRO A 2 -12.45 10.52 -7.12
CA PRO A 2 -11.87 9.71 -6.05
C PRO A 2 -12.92 9.54 -4.94
N GLY A 3 -13.54 8.38 -4.91
CA GLY A 3 -14.48 7.95 -3.89
C GLY A 3 -14.53 6.44 -3.93
N THR A 4 -13.83 5.79 -3.01
CA THR A 4 -13.80 4.33 -2.93
C THR A 4 -14.76 3.90 -1.82
N HIS A 5 -15.72 3.04 -2.14
CA HIS A 5 -16.64 2.48 -1.15
C HIS A 5 -15.86 1.74 -0.06
N ALA A 6 -16.21 1.96 1.21
CA ALA A 6 -15.56 1.30 2.36
C ALA A 6 -15.89 -0.21 2.50
N PHE A 7 -16.79 -0.73 1.66
CA PHE A 7 -17.17 -2.15 1.65
C PHE A 7 -15.96 -3.03 1.34
N GLY A 8 -15.70 -4.02 2.20
CA GLY A 8 -14.51 -4.88 2.13
C GLY A 8 -13.35 -4.44 3.05
N THR A 9 -13.52 -3.36 3.83
CA THR A 9 -12.60 -3.03 4.92
C THR A 9 -12.66 -4.11 5.98
N THR A 10 -11.52 -4.57 6.46
CA THR A 10 -11.41 -5.57 7.53
C THR A 10 -10.50 -5.08 8.64
N PHE A 11 -10.68 -5.62 9.84
CA PHE A 11 -9.79 -5.41 10.96
C PHE A 11 -9.26 -6.75 11.45
N SER A 12 -7.95 -6.83 11.71
CA SER A 12 -7.35 -7.97 12.37
C SER A 12 -6.68 -7.56 13.68
N TRP A 13 -6.80 -8.43 14.68
CA TRP A 13 -6.19 -8.31 15.99
C TRP A 13 -5.23 -9.47 16.22
N ASN A 14 -3.96 -9.16 16.50
CA ASN A 14 -2.89 -10.13 16.68
C ASN A 14 -2.79 -11.16 15.53
N GLY A 15 -3.02 -10.70 14.29
CA GLY A 15 -2.98 -11.55 13.09
C GLY A 15 -4.27 -12.33 12.79
N THR A 16 -5.31 -12.21 13.62
CA THR A 16 -6.61 -12.86 13.39
C THR A 16 -7.67 -11.84 12.99
N LEU A 17 -8.45 -12.14 11.96
CA LEU A 17 -9.57 -11.28 11.57
C LEU A 17 -10.64 -11.25 12.67
N VAL A 18 -11.17 -10.06 12.96
CA VAL A 18 -12.32 -9.89 13.84
C VAL A 18 -13.59 -9.95 13.00
N ALA A 19 -14.43 -10.95 13.24
CA ALA A 19 -15.60 -11.21 12.42
C ALA A 19 -16.75 -10.22 12.72
N GLY A 20 -17.74 -10.16 11.82
CA GLY A 20 -19.02 -9.49 12.07
C GLY A 20 -18.99 -7.96 12.14
N LEU A 21 -17.87 -7.31 11.79
CA LEU A 21 -17.75 -5.85 11.85
C LEU A 21 -18.60 -5.14 10.78
N THR A 22 -19.27 -4.09 11.21
CA THR A 22 -20.12 -3.22 10.38
C THR A 22 -19.54 -1.81 10.25
N ALA A 23 -18.67 -1.38 11.19
CA ALA A 23 -17.94 -0.13 11.10
C ALA A 23 -16.52 -0.27 11.67
N ILE A 24 -15.56 0.38 11.01
CA ILE A 24 -14.16 0.45 11.43
C ILE A 24 -13.72 1.91 11.24
N ASN A 25 -13.43 2.60 12.34
CA ASN A 25 -12.91 3.97 12.29
C ASN A 25 -11.41 3.95 11.97
N GLY A 26 -10.94 4.97 11.26
CA GLY A 26 -9.54 5.14 10.93
C GLY A 26 -8.70 5.64 12.11
N ILE A 27 -7.40 5.78 11.86
CA ILE A 27 -6.47 6.42 12.80
C ILE A 27 -6.51 7.93 12.57
N GLU A 28 -6.68 8.70 13.64
CA GLU A 28 -6.63 10.16 13.64
C GLU A 28 -5.36 10.64 14.35
N LEU A 29 -4.40 11.14 13.58
CA LEU A 29 -3.16 11.68 14.14
C LEU A 29 -3.34 13.15 14.53
N SER A 30 -3.04 13.46 15.78
CA SER A 30 -2.99 14.84 16.28
C SER A 30 -1.65 15.12 16.94
N VAL A 31 -1.21 16.39 16.94
CA VAL A 31 0.03 16.81 17.58
C VAL A 31 -0.30 17.71 18.76
N ASP A 32 0.25 17.38 19.92
CA ASP A 32 0.17 18.25 21.08
C ASP A 32 0.91 19.56 20.80
N THR A 33 0.46 20.65 21.41
CA THR A 33 1.08 21.97 21.23
C THR A 33 1.58 22.48 22.57
N ILE A 34 2.81 22.97 22.60
CA ILE A 34 3.42 23.59 23.78
C ILE A 34 3.52 25.09 23.49
N ASP A 35 2.78 25.89 24.25
CA ASP A 35 2.85 27.35 24.19
C ASP A 35 4.11 27.83 24.91
N VAL A 36 4.98 28.52 24.18
CA VAL A 36 6.24 29.08 24.68
C VAL A 36 6.27 30.61 24.60
N THR A 37 5.10 31.23 24.50
CA THR A 37 4.97 32.69 24.40
C THR A 37 5.64 33.38 25.59
N THR A 38 6.47 34.37 25.31
CA THR A 38 7.19 35.16 26.32
C THR A 38 6.67 36.59 26.38
N HIS A 39 7.06 37.36 27.41
CA HIS A 39 6.76 38.81 27.45
C HIS A 39 7.41 39.59 26.29
N GLN A 40 8.42 39.02 25.66
CA GLN A 40 9.11 39.57 24.50
C GLN A 40 8.50 39.10 23.17
N SER A 41 7.55 38.17 23.19
CA SER A 41 6.89 37.69 21.98
C SER A 41 6.18 38.84 21.29
N ALA A 42 6.61 39.10 20.06
CA ALA A 42 6.23 40.30 19.35
C ALA A 42 4.79 40.21 18.84
N ASN A 43 4.16 41.37 18.70
CA ASN A 43 2.89 41.54 17.98
C ASN A 43 1.71 40.72 18.53
N TYR A 44 1.76 40.28 19.79
CA TYR A 44 0.68 39.51 20.45
C TYR A 44 0.37 38.16 19.80
N TYR A 45 1.34 37.55 19.10
CA TYR A 45 1.19 36.21 18.56
C TYR A 45 1.68 35.16 19.55
N LYS A 46 0.98 34.02 19.58
CA LYS A 46 1.46 32.84 20.29
C LYS A 46 2.62 32.20 19.55
N GLU A 47 3.63 31.78 20.30
CA GLU A 47 4.73 30.96 19.78
C GLU A 47 4.51 29.52 20.26
N ILE A 48 4.44 28.57 19.32
CA ILE A 48 4.08 27.17 19.59
C ILE A 48 5.22 26.23 19.16
N LEU A 49 5.60 25.32 20.05
CA LEU A 49 6.45 24.16 19.72
C LEU A 49 5.58 22.89 19.55
N PRO A 50 5.83 22.06 18.52
CA PRO A 50 5.15 20.78 18.37
C PRO A 50 5.59 19.80 19.46
N GLY A 51 4.61 19.20 20.13
CA GLY A 51 4.77 18.18 21.16
C GLY A 51 4.74 16.76 20.61
N LEU A 52 4.24 15.82 21.42
CA LEU A 52 4.07 14.42 21.02
C LEU A 52 2.90 14.26 20.06
N ILE A 53 2.98 13.24 19.20
CA ILE A 53 1.89 12.87 18.29
C ILE A 53 1.01 11.84 19.00
N ASP A 54 -0.26 12.13 19.20
CA ASP A 54 -1.27 11.18 19.66
C ASP A 54 -1.90 10.50 18.43
N PRO A 55 -1.85 9.15 18.33
CA PRO A 55 -2.50 8.42 17.24
C PRO A 55 -4.03 8.30 17.38
N GLY A 56 -4.65 8.99 18.35
CA GLY A 56 -6.09 8.99 18.55
C GLY A 56 -6.57 7.65 19.11
N GLU A 57 -7.75 7.21 18.68
CA GLU A 57 -8.32 5.90 19.02
C GLU A 57 -8.91 5.25 17.77
N VAL A 58 -8.87 3.91 17.73
CA VAL A 58 -9.54 3.12 16.70
C VAL A 58 -10.77 2.48 17.33
N SER A 59 -11.95 2.83 16.83
CA SER A 59 -13.21 2.20 17.24
C SER A 59 -13.69 1.21 16.19
N ILE A 60 -14.13 0.04 16.63
CA ILE A 60 -14.77 -0.97 15.79
C ILE A 60 -16.14 -1.30 16.34
N GLU A 61 -17.10 -1.48 15.44
CA GLU A 61 -18.47 -1.86 15.76
C GLU A 61 -18.92 -2.99 14.84
N GLY A 62 -19.76 -3.88 15.36
CA GLY A 62 -20.21 -5.05 14.64
C GLY A 62 -21.27 -5.84 15.38
N GLN A 63 -21.46 -7.05 14.92
CA GLN A 63 -22.35 -8.03 15.51
C GLN A 63 -21.53 -9.05 16.28
N PHE A 64 -21.99 -9.39 17.48
CA PHE A 64 -21.35 -10.39 18.30
C PHE A 64 -21.45 -11.77 17.64
N ASP A 65 -20.31 -12.43 17.48
CA ASP A 65 -20.20 -13.79 16.98
C ASP A 65 -19.57 -14.68 18.06
N TYR A 66 -20.39 -15.52 18.69
CA TYR A 66 -19.94 -16.42 19.75
C TYR A 66 -18.97 -17.51 19.26
N THR A 67 -18.85 -17.71 17.95
CA THR A 67 -17.91 -18.68 17.36
C THR A 67 -16.54 -18.06 17.06
N ASP A 68 -16.42 -16.72 17.09
CA ASP A 68 -15.17 -16.01 16.85
C ASP A 68 -14.27 -15.99 18.11
N VAL A 69 -13.73 -17.16 18.44
CA VAL A 69 -12.88 -17.37 19.62
C VAL A 69 -11.54 -16.62 19.49
N SER A 70 -10.98 -16.58 18.27
CA SER A 70 -9.64 -16.04 18.02
C SER A 70 -9.65 -14.54 17.65
N GLY A 71 -10.80 -13.98 17.29
CA GLY A 71 -11.01 -12.54 17.09
C GLY A 71 -11.67 -11.89 18.30
N GLN A 72 -13.00 -11.78 18.29
CA GLN A 72 -13.77 -11.04 19.31
C GLN A 72 -13.52 -11.52 20.75
N GLN A 73 -13.45 -12.83 21.01
CA GLN A 73 -13.20 -13.32 22.39
C GLN A 73 -11.73 -13.13 22.82
N ALA A 74 -10.77 -13.26 21.90
CA ALA A 74 -9.36 -12.97 22.17
C ALA A 74 -9.16 -11.49 22.57
N MET A 75 -9.90 -10.57 21.95
CA MET A 75 -9.90 -9.16 22.34
C MET A 75 -10.37 -8.95 23.78
N LEU A 76 -11.43 -9.65 24.22
CA LEU A 76 -11.87 -9.58 25.62
C LEU A 76 -10.80 -10.13 26.59
N ALA A 77 -10.11 -11.20 26.22
CA ALA A 77 -9.01 -11.75 27.03
C ALA A 77 -7.82 -10.79 27.13
N ASP A 78 -7.45 -10.14 26.02
CA ASP A 78 -6.36 -9.17 25.98
C ASP A 78 -6.71 -7.86 26.72
N LEU A 79 -7.98 -7.43 26.73
CA LEU A 79 -8.45 -6.32 27.57
C LEU A 79 -8.21 -6.62 29.06
N ASN A 80 -8.64 -7.79 29.54
CA ASN A 80 -8.46 -8.19 30.94
C ASN A 80 -6.99 -8.35 31.32
N SER A 81 -6.18 -8.84 30.39
CA SER A 81 -4.73 -9.04 30.58
C SER A 81 -3.92 -7.77 30.36
N ARG A 82 -4.53 -6.71 29.80
CA ARG A 82 -3.89 -5.45 29.41
C ARG A 82 -2.72 -5.63 28.45
N ASN A 83 -2.85 -6.58 27.52
CA ASN A 83 -1.82 -6.86 26.53
C ASN A 83 -1.91 -5.89 25.34
N ALA A 84 -0.79 -5.30 24.96
CA ALA A 84 -0.69 -4.63 23.66
C ALA A 84 -0.58 -5.68 22.55
N ARG A 85 -1.38 -5.52 21.49
CA ARG A 85 -1.30 -6.37 20.29
C ARG A 85 -1.26 -5.53 19.02
N ALA A 86 -0.91 -6.21 17.93
CA ALA A 86 -0.96 -5.65 16.59
C ALA A 86 -2.41 -5.54 16.12
N GLY A 87 -2.83 -4.33 15.75
CA GLY A 87 -4.04 -4.06 14.99
C GLY A 87 -3.69 -3.75 13.53
N VAL A 88 -4.43 -4.34 12.60
CA VAL A 88 -4.32 -4.00 11.17
C VAL A 88 -5.70 -3.67 10.62
N ILE A 89 -5.87 -2.44 10.14
CA ILE A 89 -7.03 -2.04 9.33
C ILE A 89 -6.63 -2.23 7.88
N THR A 90 -7.26 -3.17 7.18
CA THR A 90 -7.05 -3.37 5.75
C THR A 90 -8.21 -2.75 5.01
N PHE A 91 -7.95 -1.67 4.26
CA PHE A 91 -8.95 -1.02 3.44
C PHE A 91 -9.36 -1.92 2.26
N PRO A 92 -10.48 -1.61 1.59
CA PRO A 92 -10.98 -2.41 0.49
C PRO A 92 -9.90 -2.61 -0.56
N ALA A 93 -9.91 -3.79 -1.18
CA ALA A 93 -8.86 -4.21 -2.09
C ALA A 93 -8.61 -3.15 -3.19
N SER A 94 -9.64 -2.47 -3.70
CA SER A 94 -9.50 -1.35 -4.66
C SER A 94 -8.52 -0.23 -4.26
N THR A 95 -8.17 -0.12 -2.98
CA THR A 95 -7.18 0.85 -2.47
C THR A 95 -5.79 0.25 -2.22
N GLY A 96 -5.69 -1.07 -2.09
CA GLY A 96 -4.46 -1.76 -1.67
C GLY A 96 -3.86 -1.27 -0.35
N SER A 97 -4.61 -0.52 0.46
CA SER A 97 -4.06 0.27 1.57
C SER A 97 -4.32 -0.37 2.93
N SER A 98 -3.43 -0.15 3.89
CA SER A 98 -3.62 -0.59 5.26
C SER A 98 -2.99 0.35 6.29
N TRP A 99 -3.58 0.37 7.49
CA TRP A 99 -2.95 0.87 8.71
C TRP A 99 -2.51 -0.30 9.56
N THR A 100 -1.28 -0.24 10.08
CA THR A 100 -0.74 -1.18 11.07
C THR A 100 -0.30 -0.43 12.31
N PHE A 101 -0.66 -0.91 13.50
CA PHE A 101 -0.30 -0.29 14.77
C PHE A 101 -0.22 -1.33 15.90
N GLN A 102 0.49 -0.99 16.98
CA GLN A 102 0.35 -1.69 18.26
C GLN A 102 -0.67 -0.93 19.09
N GLY A 103 -1.50 -1.59 19.89
CA GLY A 103 -2.49 -0.89 20.72
C GLY A 103 -3.01 -1.71 21.89
N TYR A 104 -3.67 -1.03 22.82
CA TYR A 104 -4.39 -1.63 23.95
C TYR A 104 -5.88 -1.44 23.75
N ILE A 105 -6.68 -2.45 24.10
CA ILE A 105 -8.12 -2.29 24.16
C ILE A 105 -8.45 -1.50 25.43
N THR A 106 -9.16 -0.39 25.28
CA THR A 106 -9.57 0.51 26.38
C THR A 106 -11.02 0.33 26.76
N ASN A 107 -11.84 -0.12 25.81
CA ASN A 107 -13.26 -0.43 26.02
C ASN A 107 -13.67 -1.62 25.15
N LEU A 108 -14.52 -2.50 25.67
CA LEU A 108 -15.16 -3.57 24.89
C LEU A 108 -16.54 -3.84 25.48
N LYS A 109 -17.56 -3.86 24.62
CA LYS A 109 -18.95 -4.13 25.00
C LYS A 109 -19.51 -5.23 24.11
N ILE A 110 -20.06 -6.26 24.75
CA ILE A 110 -20.93 -7.29 24.17
C ILE A 110 -22.25 -7.18 24.96
N GLY A 111 -23.34 -6.76 24.34
CA GLY A 111 -24.59 -6.54 25.10
C GLY A 111 -25.65 -5.77 24.33
N ASP A 112 -26.72 -5.36 25.01
CA ASP A 112 -28.00 -4.88 24.43
C ASP A 112 -28.62 -5.95 23.52
N ALA A 113 -29.27 -6.96 24.11
CA ALA A 113 -29.96 -8.04 23.38
C ALA A 113 -31.45 -7.72 23.23
N PRO A 114 -31.86 -6.85 22.28
CA PRO A 114 -33.27 -6.60 22.00
C PRO A 114 -33.92 -7.89 21.48
N ILE A 115 -35.24 -8.00 21.67
CA ILE A 115 -36.02 -9.18 21.29
C ILE A 115 -36.08 -9.41 19.77
N ASP A 116 -35.83 -8.36 18.99
CA ASP A 116 -35.95 -8.33 17.52
C ASP A 116 -34.72 -7.66 16.86
N ASP A 117 -33.53 -7.85 17.42
CA ASP A 117 -32.28 -7.47 16.76
C ASP A 117 -31.11 -8.39 17.18
N LYS A 118 -29.96 -8.20 16.55
CA LYS A 118 -28.72 -8.90 16.87
C LYS A 118 -28.03 -8.29 18.09
N ILE A 119 -27.16 -9.06 18.75
CA ILE A 119 -26.34 -8.56 19.87
C ILE A 119 -25.17 -7.76 19.28
N PRO A 120 -25.04 -6.45 19.55
CA PRO A 120 -23.90 -5.68 19.09
C PRO A 120 -22.61 -6.02 19.84
N PHE A 121 -21.52 -5.89 19.10
CA PHE A 121 -20.15 -5.91 19.57
C PHE A 121 -19.52 -4.55 19.28
N SER A 122 -18.83 -3.96 20.26
CA SER A 122 -17.99 -2.79 20.03
C SER A 122 -16.70 -2.87 20.84
N ALA A 123 -15.62 -2.35 20.28
CA ALA A 123 -14.34 -2.21 20.97
C ALA A 123 -13.64 -0.90 20.59
N THR A 124 -12.96 -0.30 21.57
CA THR A 124 -12.11 0.87 21.40
C THR A 124 -10.68 0.47 21.70
N ILE A 125 -9.77 0.78 20.77
CA ILE A 125 -8.36 0.48 20.86
C ILE A 125 -7.59 1.79 20.87
N LYS A 126 -6.72 1.99 21.86
CA LYS A 126 -5.76 3.09 21.91
C LYS A 126 -4.43 2.63 21.28
N PRO A 127 -4.06 3.11 20.09
CA PRO A 127 -2.75 2.79 19.53
C PRO A 127 -1.62 3.32 20.41
N THR A 128 -0.51 2.61 20.44
CA THR A 128 0.72 2.96 21.14
C THR A 128 1.89 2.90 20.18
N GLY A 129 2.76 3.91 20.24
CA GLY A 129 3.84 4.10 19.27
C GLY A 129 3.35 4.61 17.92
N LYS A 130 4.23 4.55 16.91
CA LYS A 130 3.97 5.09 15.58
C LYS A 130 3.15 4.11 14.73
N PRO A 131 1.91 4.44 14.35
CA PRO A 131 1.17 3.67 13.37
C PRO A 131 1.81 3.85 11.98
N VAL A 132 1.68 2.83 11.13
CA VAL A 132 2.24 2.80 9.78
C VAL A 132 1.10 2.68 8.78
N PHE A 133 1.01 3.65 7.87
CA PHE A 133 0.17 3.55 6.68
C PHE A 133 1.00 2.99 5.54
N ALA A 134 0.46 1.98 4.85
CA ALA A 134 1.11 1.35 3.71
C ALA A 134 0.12 1.17 2.56
N VAL A 135 0.63 1.23 1.34
CA VAL A 135 -0.08 0.81 0.12
C VAL A 135 0.68 -0.37 -0.45
N ALA A 136 -0.03 -1.45 -0.76
CA ALA A 136 0.53 -2.64 -1.38
C ALA A 136 1.13 -2.26 -2.74
N THR A 137 2.37 -2.67 -2.99
CA THR A 137 3.07 -2.43 -4.25
C THR A 137 3.14 -3.70 -5.07
N THR A 138 3.02 -3.56 -6.39
CA THR A 138 3.19 -4.67 -7.34
C THR A 138 4.59 -5.28 -7.19
N THR A 139 4.68 -6.61 -7.21
CA THR A 139 5.94 -7.37 -7.08
C THR A 139 6.90 -6.99 -8.20
N GLY A 140 6.36 -6.94 -9.42
CA GLY A 140 7.05 -6.51 -10.64
C GLY A 140 7.50 -7.66 -11.53
N LEU A 141 8.51 -7.38 -12.35
CA LEU A 141 9.10 -8.37 -13.26
C LEU A 141 9.98 -9.35 -12.49
N THR A 142 9.96 -10.61 -12.90
CA THR A 142 10.88 -11.66 -12.47
C THR A 142 12.01 -11.87 -13.47
N ASP A 143 11.82 -11.43 -14.71
CA ASP A 143 12.85 -11.44 -15.75
C ASP A 143 12.57 -10.39 -16.83
N LEU A 144 13.61 -9.95 -17.54
CA LEU A 144 13.49 -9.03 -18.67
C LEU A 144 14.58 -9.30 -19.71
N GLU A 145 14.17 -9.76 -20.88
CA GLU A 145 15.06 -9.91 -22.04
C GLU A 145 14.77 -8.84 -23.10
N ILE A 146 15.82 -8.45 -23.83
CA ILE A 146 15.76 -7.57 -24.99
C ILE A 146 16.31 -8.34 -26.20
N SER A 147 15.68 -8.20 -27.37
CA SER A 147 16.18 -8.79 -28.61
C SER A 147 17.56 -8.29 -29.00
N ASP A 148 18.14 -8.91 -30.04
CA ASP A 148 19.40 -8.47 -30.66
C ASP A 148 20.61 -8.52 -29.71
N SER A 149 20.54 -9.38 -28.68
CA SER A 149 21.57 -9.54 -27.65
C SER A 149 21.91 -8.24 -26.91
N ALA A 150 20.96 -7.31 -26.83
CA ALA A 150 21.14 -6.09 -26.05
C ALA A 150 21.17 -6.42 -24.56
N GLU A 151 22.27 -6.07 -23.89
CA GLU A 151 22.44 -6.32 -22.46
C GLU A 151 21.93 -5.14 -21.62
N LEU A 152 21.23 -5.47 -20.54
CA LEU A 152 20.83 -4.50 -19.52
C LEU A 152 22.01 -4.17 -18.60
N ALA A 153 22.24 -2.88 -18.39
CA ALA A 153 23.18 -2.34 -17.42
C ALA A 153 22.42 -1.46 -16.41
N PRO A 154 22.43 -1.79 -15.11
CA PRO A 154 23.01 -3.02 -14.50
C PRO A 154 22.27 -4.30 -14.94
N ALA A 155 22.84 -5.47 -14.65
CA ALA A 155 22.14 -6.75 -14.85
C ALA A 155 20.78 -6.74 -14.14
N PHE A 156 19.80 -7.44 -14.70
CA PHE A 156 18.42 -7.38 -14.22
C PHE A 156 18.33 -7.77 -12.74
N ALA A 157 17.65 -6.92 -11.97
CA ALA A 157 17.29 -7.17 -10.58
C ALA A 157 15.89 -6.60 -10.32
N ILE A 158 15.03 -7.38 -9.65
CA ILE A 158 13.62 -7.01 -9.42
C ILE A 158 13.45 -5.66 -8.70
N SER A 159 14.41 -5.23 -7.89
CA SER A 159 14.37 -3.95 -7.17
C SER A 159 14.88 -2.77 -8.00
N THR A 160 15.58 -3.00 -9.11
CA THR A 160 16.12 -1.95 -9.97
C THR A 160 15.10 -1.55 -11.02
N THR A 161 14.77 -0.26 -11.06
CA THR A 161 13.74 0.32 -11.95
C THR A 161 14.30 1.16 -13.08
N ASP A 162 15.61 1.38 -13.14
CA ASP A 162 16.27 2.16 -14.18
C ASP A 162 17.42 1.33 -14.80
N TYR A 163 17.37 1.21 -16.11
CA TYR A 163 18.36 0.47 -16.90
C TYR A 163 18.80 1.27 -18.11
N VAL A 164 20.02 0.99 -18.56
CA VAL A 164 20.51 1.34 -19.88
C VAL A 164 20.74 0.04 -20.64
N ALA A 165 20.32 -0.01 -21.90
CA ALA A 165 20.67 -1.08 -22.83
C ALA A 165 21.36 -0.46 -24.05
N SER A 166 22.34 -1.14 -24.63
CA SER A 166 22.96 -0.70 -25.87
C SER A 166 22.74 -1.74 -26.96
N VAL A 167 22.34 -1.27 -28.14
CA VAL A 167 22.16 -2.12 -29.34
C VAL A 167 23.30 -1.89 -30.32
N LEU A 168 23.47 -2.81 -31.28
CA LEU A 168 24.42 -2.62 -32.37
C LEU A 168 23.92 -1.54 -33.35
N THR A 169 24.84 -0.86 -34.05
CA THR A 169 24.54 0.29 -34.95
C THR A 169 23.50 -0.01 -36.05
N GLY A 170 23.44 -1.27 -36.51
CA GLY A 170 22.52 -1.74 -37.53
C GLY A 170 21.10 -2.04 -37.05
N VAL A 171 20.85 -2.08 -35.73
CA VAL A 171 19.54 -2.41 -35.16
C VAL A 171 18.63 -1.20 -35.21
N SER A 172 17.54 -1.29 -35.98
CA SER A 172 16.54 -0.22 -36.14
C SER A 172 15.29 -0.42 -35.28
N SER A 173 15.12 -1.60 -34.70
CA SER A 173 14.01 -1.94 -33.80
C SER A 173 14.43 -3.06 -32.87
N VAL A 174 13.81 -3.11 -31.69
CA VAL A 174 13.95 -4.23 -30.74
C VAL A 174 12.60 -4.76 -30.32
N THR A 175 12.56 -5.98 -29.79
CA THR A 175 11.45 -6.50 -29.00
C THR A 175 11.90 -6.68 -27.55
N MET A 176 10.93 -6.60 -26.63
CA MET A 176 11.14 -6.81 -25.20
C MET A 176 10.32 -8.03 -24.78
N THR A 177 10.91 -8.93 -24.00
CA THR A 177 10.24 -10.11 -23.45
C THR A 177 10.23 -10.01 -21.93
N PRO A 178 9.31 -9.22 -21.34
CA PRO A 178 9.16 -9.13 -19.90
C PRO A 178 8.45 -10.36 -19.32
N THR A 179 8.89 -10.81 -18.15
CA THR A 179 8.25 -11.88 -17.39
C THR A 179 7.85 -11.36 -16.01
N ALA A 180 6.61 -11.57 -15.59
CA ALA A 180 6.11 -11.31 -14.24
C ALA A 180 5.36 -12.53 -13.70
N SER A 181 5.35 -12.70 -12.37
CA SER A 181 4.61 -13.78 -11.71
C SER A 181 3.10 -13.53 -11.66
N ALA A 182 2.68 -12.26 -11.71
CA ALA A 182 1.28 -11.85 -11.67
C ALA A 182 1.11 -10.43 -12.23
N GLY A 183 -0.14 -10.09 -12.58
CA GLY A 183 -0.52 -8.76 -13.07
C GLY A 183 -0.46 -8.61 -14.57
N THR A 184 -0.88 -7.43 -15.04
CA THR A 184 -0.85 -7.03 -16.45
C THR A 184 0.46 -6.31 -16.74
N ILE A 185 1.12 -6.64 -17.85
CA ILE A 185 2.34 -5.97 -18.31
C ILE A 185 2.01 -5.06 -19.48
N THR A 186 2.34 -3.78 -19.35
CA THR A 186 2.18 -2.78 -20.41
C THR A 186 3.54 -2.18 -20.75
N ILE A 187 3.92 -2.25 -22.02
CA ILE A 187 5.12 -1.59 -22.53
C ILE A 187 4.70 -0.32 -23.25
N THR A 188 5.31 0.79 -22.88
CA THR A 188 5.12 2.08 -23.55
C THR A 188 6.44 2.56 -24.12
N ALA A 189 6.45 2.84 -25.42
CA ALA A 189 7.60 3.38 -26.14
C ALA A 189 7.09 4.31 -27.25
N ASN A 190 7.83 5.39 -27.53
CA ASN A 190 7.48 6.35 -28.58
C ASN A 190 6.03 6.90 -28.49
N GLY A 191 5.48 7.01 -27.28
CA GLY A 191 4.11 7.47 -27.04
C GLY A 191 3.00 6.44 -27.33
N ALA A 192 3.34 5.22 -27.76
CA ALA A 192 2.40 4.12 -27.93
C ALA A 192 2.52 3.10 -26.79
N SER A 193 1.40 2.57 -26.33
CA SER A 193 1.33 1.52 -25.31
C SER A 193 0.82 0.22 -25.90
N GLN A 194 1.38 -0.89 -25.45
CA GLN A 194 0.96 -2.24 -25.80
C GLN A 194 0.94 -3.13 -24.58
N GLU A 195 -0.10 -3.94 -24.45
CA GLU A 195 -0.17 -4.99 -23.45
C GLU A 195 0.54 -6.23 -23.97
N VAL A 196 1.33 -6.89 -23.12
CA VAL A 196 2.08 -8.10 -23.46
C VAL A 196 1.82 -9.16 -22.41
N ALA A 197 1.68 -10.42 -22.86
CA ALA A 197 1.62 -11.55 -21.96
C ALA A 197 3.00 -11.80 -21.33
N SER A 198 3.01 -12.28 -20.09
CA SER A 198 4.24 -12.66 -19.39
C SER A 198 5.04 -13.70 -20.18
N GLY A 199 6.35 -13.47 -20.36
CA GLY A 199 7.24 -14.34 -21.12
C GLY A 199 7.07 -14.28 -22.64
N SER A 200 6.24 -13.37 -23.15
CA SER A 200 6.01 -13.21 -24.59
C SER A 200 6.68 -11.94 -25.12
N ALA A 201 7.27 -12.04 -26.31
CA ALA A 201 7.90 -10.90 -26.96
C ALA A 201 6.87 -9.84 -27.34
N SER A 202 7.23 -8.58 -27.16
CA SER A 202 6.50 -7.42 -27.63
C SER A 202 6.45 -7.36 -29.16
N SER A 203 5.50 -6.62 -29.72
CA SER A 203 5.67 -6.06 -31.08
C SER A 203 6.96 -5.23 -31.19
N ALA A 204 7.44 -5.03 -32.42
CA ALA A 204 8.68 -4.31 -32.69
C ALA A 204 8.59 -2.84 -32.23
N ILE A 205 9.53 -2.44 -31.37
CA ILE A 205 9.71 -1.07 -30.89
C ILE A 205 10.74 -0.40 -31.78
N LEU A 206 10.31 0.58 -32.56
CA LEU A 206 11.20 1.34 -33.45
C LEU A 206 12.17 2.19 -32.62
N LEU A 207 13.46 2.12 -32.98
CA LEU A 207 14.49 2.97 -32.41
C LEU A 207 14.63 4.25 -33.23
N GLY A 208 15.10 5.32 -32.58
CA GLY A 208 15.42 6.58 -33.25
C GLY A 208 16.59 6.45 -34.23
N SER A 209 17.05 7.57 -34.79
CA SER A 209 18.24 7.61 -35.65
C SER A 209 19.49 7.10 -34.93
N ALA A 210 20.57 6.81 -35.67
CA ALA A 210 21.87 6.54 -35.05
C ALA A 210 22.27 7.70 -34.13
N VAL A 211 22.98 7.41 -33.03
CA VAL A 211 23.29 8.36 -31.96
C VAL A 211 22.03 8.94 -31.29
N SER A 212 21.10 8.07 -30.91
CA SER A 212 19.90 8.48 -30.16
C SER A 212 19.54 7.53 -29.03
N ILE A 213 18.74 8.03 -28.09
CA ILE A 213 18.24 7.25 -26.96
C ILE A 213 16.73 7.10 -27.11
N THR A 214 16.27 5.86 -27.16
CA THR A 214 14.83 5.53 -27.07
C THR A 214 14.51 5.15 -25.63
N VAL A 215 13.49 5.78 -25.04
CA VAL A 215 13.02 5.45 -23.69
C VAL A 215 11.83 4.50 -23.81
N VAL A 216 11.95 3.35 -23.16
CA VAL A 216 10.90 2.34 -23.04
C VAL A 216 10.54 2.21 -21.57
N THR A 217 9.26 2.33 -21.24
CA THR A 217 8.74 2.09 -19.88
C THR A 217 7.91 0.84 -19.86
N ILE A 218 8.23 -0.10 -18.97
CA ILE A 218 7.45 -1.31 -18.72
C ILE A 218 6.73 -1.12 -17.39
N THR A 219 5.41 -1.12 -17.42
CA THR A 219 4.57 -1.05 -16.23
C THR A 219 4.00 -2.42 -15.94
N VAL A 220 4.22 -2.93 -14.74
CA VAL A 220 3.52 -4.10 -14.21
C VAL A 220 2.47 -3.63 -13.23
N GLN A 221 1.23 -4.07 -13.45
CA GLN A 221 0.09 -3.71 -12.64
C GLN A 221 -0.58 -4.98 -12.11
N GLU A 222 -0.34 -5.31 -10.84
CA GLU A 222 -1.15 -6.30 -10.14
C GLU A 222 -2.48 -5.68 -9.71
N THR A 223 -3.55 -6.47 -9.68
CA THR A 223 -4.84 -6.02 -9.17
C THR A 223 -4.66 -5.42 -7.78
N ASN A 224 -5.22 -4.24 -7.56
CA ASN A 224 -5.31 -3.64 -6.21
C ASN A 224 -3.97 -3.29 -5.56
N LYS A 225 -2.90 -3.10 -6.36
CA LYS A 225 -1.59 -2.65 -5.89
C LYS A 225 -1.10 -1.46 -6.69
N ALA A 226 -0.23 -0.63 -6.11
CA ALA A 226 0.45 0.42 -6.87
C ALA A 226 1.29 -0.20 -8.01
N PRO A 227 1.28 0.36 -9.23
CA PRO A 227 2.07 -0.14 -10.35
C PRO A 227 3.56 -0.08 -10.04
N LYS A 228 4.31 -0.99 -10.65
CA LYS A 228 5.78 -0.94 -10.65
C LYS A 228 6.28 -0.68 -12.06
N VAL A 229 7.08 0.37 -12.22
CA VAL A 229 7.54 0.87 -13.52
C VAL A 229 9.05 0.65 -13.66
N TYR A 230 9.46 0.05 -14.78
CA TYR A 230 10.84 -0.14 -15.19
C TYR A 230 11.12 0.75 -16.39
N THR A 231 12.15 1.59 -16.30
CA THR A 231 12.58 2.50 -17.36
C THR A 231 13.86 1.97 -17.99
N ILE A 232 13.79 1.66 -19.28
CA ILE A 232 14.91 1.17 -20.07
C ILE A 232 15.28 2.26 -21.08
N ARG A 233 16.51 2.76 -20.99
CA ARG A 233 17.07 3.72 -21.95
C ARG A 233 17.92 2.96 -22.95
N ILE A 234 17.42 2.81 -24.16
CA ILE A 234 18.09 2.06 -25.22
C ILE A 234 18.95 3.04 -26.00
N ASN A 235 20.27 2.92 -25.85
CA ASN A 235 21.26 3.66 -26.60
C ASN A 235 21.47 3.00 -27.96
N ARG A 236 21.21 3.75 -29.02
CA ARG A 236 21.59 3.41 -30.38
C ARG A 236 22.86 4.21 -30.74
N PRO A 237 24.03 3.55 -30.80
CA PRO A 237 25.30 4.21 -31.12
C PRO A 237 25.33 4.77 -32.55
#